data_AF-A0A3C0JDD7-F1
#
_entry.id   AF-A0A3C0JDD7-F1
#
_cell.length_a   1.000
_cell.length_b   1.000
_cell.length_c   1.000
_cell.angle_alpha   90.00
_cell.angle_beta   90.00
_cell.angle_gamma   90.00
#
_symmetry.space_group_name_H-M   'P 1'
#
loop_
_entity.id
_entity.type
_entity.pdbx_description
1 polymer ?
#
loop_
_entity_poly.entity_id
_entity_poly.type
_entity_poly.pdbx_seq_one_letter_code
_entity_poly.pdbx_strand_id
1 'polypeptide(L)'
;MKSSAPPASPEPASAADSVADTSGPVTSGPITPPASSAGLPHQNDPRFHHSVAEDVQGMLLATLVSSLGLAVFAKGGIMIGGIAGVAFLLHYATGWNFGLAFIVLNMPFYWLSVRQMGWEFTLKTFLAVGACGVLTDLLPRWADYSHMSTLYSAVVGGALVGLGILFFIRHHASLGGIGILAVYMQRDRGISAGVVQMSFDAMLMVAAFFVLSPDKVAWSALGAALLSLVLMFNHRPNRYMGV
;
A
#
# COMPACT_ATOMS: atom_id res chain seq x y z
N MET A 1 64.70 19.69 52.50
CA MET A 1 65.97 20.37 52.15
C MET A 1 65.89 20.85 50.70
N LYS A 2 66.24 22.12 50.42
CA LYS A 2 66.27 22.80 49.09
C LYS A 2 64.95 22.77 48.27
N SER A 3 64.24 23.85 47.98
CA SER A 3 64.57 25.25 47.62
C SER A 3 65.13 25.46 46.21
N SER A 4 64.23 25.88 45.29
CA SER A 4 64.47 26.84 44.21
C SER A 4 63.13 27.29 43.61
N ALA A 5 62.91 28.61 43.49
CA ALA A 5 61.74 29.27 42.89
C ALA A 5 62.21 30.60 42.27
N PRO A 6 61.30 31.55 41.94
CA PRO A 6 60.31 31.59 40.84
C PRO A 6 61.01 32.26 39.61
N PRO A 7 60.45 33.17 38.77
CA PRO A 7 59.06 33.53 38.37
C PRO A 7 58.87 33.29 36.83
N ALA A 8 57.95 33.89 36.04
CA ALA A 8 56.94 34.93 36.22
C ALA A 8 55.74 34.75 35.24
N SER A 9 54.68 35.53 35.43
CA SER A 9 53.59 35.75 34.45
C SER A 9 53.74 37.11 33.76
N PRO A 10 53.13 37.30 32.58
CA PRO A 10 52.22 38.45 32.42
C PRO A 10 50.84 38.08 31.85
N GLU A 11 49.91 39.04 31.96
CA GLU A 11 48.46 38.97 31.69
C GLU A 11 48.06 39.30 30.22
N PRO A 12 46.76 39.38 29.83
CA PRO A 12 46.31 38.96 28.49
C PRO A 12 45.98 40.09 27.49
N ALA A 13 45.77 39.70 26.22
CA ALA A 13 45.07 40.46 25.18
C ALA A 13 44.23 39.46 24.34
N SER A 14 42.90 39.56 24.33
CA SER A 14 42.04 40.45 23.52
C SER A 14 41.89 40.00 22.06
N ALA A 15 40.65 39.95 21.59
CA ALA A 15 40.24 39.45 20.28
C ALA A 15 40.49 40.43 19.12
N ALA A 16 40.73 39.90 17.90
CA ALA A 16 40.05 40.29 16.65
C ALA A 16 40.62 39.53 15.43
N ASP A 17 39.72 39.17 14.51
CA ASP A 17 39.86 39.10 13.05
C ASP A 17 41.16 38.60 12.39
N SER A 18 41.07 37.42 11.75
CA SER A 18 41.65 37.24 10.40
C SER A 18 40.77 36.32 9.54
N VAL A 19 39.98 36.93 8.66
CA VAL A 19 39.29 36.22 7.57
C VAL A 19 40.32 35.89 6.49
N ALA A 20 40.69 34.61 6.38
CA ALA A 20 41.60 34.11 5.35
C ALA A 20 40.82 33.49 4.18
N ASP A 21 40.86 34.21 3.06
CA ASP A 21 40.39 33.86 1.72
C ASP A 21 40.66 32.38 1.31
N THR A 22 39.60 31.67 0.90
CA THR A 22 39.67 30.30 0.34
C THR A 22 39.23 30.23 -1.11
N SER A 23 39.60 31.22 -1.94
CA SER A 23 39.44 31.20 -3.40
C SER A 23 40.48 30.31 -4.15
N GLY A 24 40.86 29.17 -3.55
CA GLY A 24 41.73 28.17 -4.16
C GLY A 24 40.96 27.12 -4.97
N PRO A 25 41.55 26.53 -6.04
CA PRO A 25 40.89 25.50 -6.82
C PRO A 25 40.65 24.24 -5.97
N VAL A 26 39.39 23.79 -5.93
CA VAL A 26 38.97 22.60 -5.18
C VAL A 26 39.55 21.34 -5.85
N THR A 27 40.72 20.91 -5.39
CA THR A 27 41.28 19.62 -5.77
C THR A 27 40.57 18.52 -4.99
N SER A 28 39.97 17.58 -5.71
CA SER A 28 39.29 16.43 -5.11
C SER A 28 40.31 15.53 -4.43
N GLY A 29 40.42 15.64 -3.10
CA GLY A 29 41.12 14.66 -2.27
C GLY A 29 40.55 13.25 -2.47
N PRO A 30 41.29 12.20 -2.05
CA PRO A 30 40.88 10.81 -2.27
C PRO A 30 39.45 10.57 -1.75
N ILE A 31 38.62 9.94 -2.59
CA ILE A 31 37.19 9.65 -2.32
C ILE A 31 37.05 8.45 -1.37
N THR A 32 37.78 8.49 -0.25
CA THR A 32 37.61 7.57 0.87
C THR A 32 36.62 8.22 1.82
N PRO A 33 35.39 7.69 1.96
CA PRO A 33 34.47 8.18 2.97
C PRO A 33 35.11 8.13 4.36
N PRO A 34 34.81 9.07 5.27
CA PRO A 34 35.28 8.98 6.65
C PRO A 34 34.84 7.63 7.25
N ALA A 35 35.64 7.06 8.16
CA ALA A 35 35.38 5.71 8.69
C ALA A 35 33.98 5.53 9.33
N SER A 36 33.31 6.63 9.70
CA SER A 36 31.92 6.67 10.14
C SER A 36 30.89 6.28 9.06
N SER A 37 31.27 6.20 7.79
CA SER A 37 30.40 5.76 6.67
C SER A 37 30.40 4.25 6.47
N ALA A 38 31.21 3.50 7.23
CA ALA A 38 31.29 2.04 7.15
C ALA A 38 30.13 1.37 7.92
N GLY A 39 29.00 1.22 7.23
CA GLY A 39 28.00 0.16 7.45
C GLY A 39 27.66 -0.21 8.89
N LEU A 40 26.95 0.67 9.61
CA LEU A 40 26.05 0.20 10.67
C LEU A 40 24.72 -0.23 10.05
N PRO A 41 24.17 -1.42 10.38
CA PRO A 41 22.83 -1.77 9.95
C PRO A 41 21.82 -0.83 10.65
N HIS A 42 21.18 0.05 9.87
CA HIS A 42 20.05 0.88 10.31
C HIS A 42 18.79 0.01 10.51
N GLN A 43 18.83 -0.94 11.46
CA GLN A 43 17.71 -1.84 11.78
C GLN A 43 16.73 -1.25 12.81
N ASN A 44 17.03 -0.10 13.40
CA ASN A 44 16.14 0.62 14.32
C ASN A 44 16.25 2.14 14.10
N ASP A 45 15.60 2.65 13.05
CA ASP A 45 15.38 4.09 12.89
C ASP A 45 13.93 4.42 13.32
N PRO A 46 13.71 5.14 14.43
CA PRO A 46 12.36 5.46 14.92
C PRO A 46 11.53 6.33 13.98
N ARG A 47 12.14 6.93 12.94
CA ARG A 47 11.52 7.91 12.04
C ARG A 47 10.47 7.34 11.07
N PHE A 48 10.13 6.06 11.16
CA PHE A 48 9.20 5.37 10.24
C PHE A 48 7.98 4.70 10.92
N HIS A 49 7.77 4.90 12.21
CA HIS A 49 6.52 4.48 12.86
C HIS A 49 5.44 5.54 12.66
N HIS A 50 4.39 5.22 11.87
CA HIS A 50 3.19 6.06 11.79
C HIS A 50 2.57 6.23 13.19
N SER A 51 2.15 7.45 13.50
CA SER A 51 1.30 7.70 14.67
C SER A 51 -0.03 6.95 14.50
N VAL A 52 -0.64 6.50 15.61
CA VAL A 52 -1.97 5.88 15.57
C VAL A 52 -3.01 6.79 14.89
N ALA A 53 -2.86 8.12 15.00
CA ALA A 53 -3.71 9.07 14.30
C ALA A 53 -3.49 9.06 12.77
N GLU A 54 -2.24 9.00 12.32
CA GLU A 54 -1.89 8.89 10.90
C GLU A 54 -2.35 7.55 10.31
N ASP A 55 -2.27 6.48 11.10
CA ASP A 55 -2.68 5.14 10.71
C ASP A 55 -4.21 5.03 10.54
N VAL A 56 -4.96 5.55 11.51
CA VAL A 56 -6.43 5.67 11.42
C VAL A 56 -6.84 6.56 10.25
N GLN A 57 -6.23 7.74 10.08
CA GLN A 57 -6.52 8.63 8.95
C GLN A 57 -6.21 7.96 7.61
N GLY A 58 -5.06 7.30 7.49
CA GLY A 58 -4.63 6.58 6.30
C GLY A 58 -5.58 5.44 5.93
N MET A 59 -5.99 4.63 6.92
CA MET A 59 -6.98 3.57 6.73
C MET A 59 -8.36 4.11 6.33
N LEU A 60 -8.81 5.24 6.90
CA LEU A 60 -10.08 5.87 6.52
C LEU A 60 -10.05 6.37 5.07
N LEU A 61 -8.96 7.03 4.67
CA LEU A 61 -8.77 7.49 3.28
C LEU A 61 -8.66 6.31 2.30
N ALA A 62 -7.91 5.26 2.65
CA ALA A 62 -7.84 4.02 1.87
C ALA A 62 -9.23 3.41 1.67
N THR A 63 -10.03 3.33 2.74
CA THR A 63 -11.39 2.80 2.73
C THR A 63 -12.32 3.63 1.84
N LEU A 64 -12.29 4.96 1.96
CA LEU A 64 -13.11 5.87 1.15
C LEU A 64 -12.76 5.76 -0.35
N VAL A 65 -11.46 5.75 -0.68
CA VAL A 65 -10.98 5.69 -2.07
C VAL A 65 -11.25 4.31 -2.70
N SER A 66 -10.97 3.22 -1.98
CA SER A 66 -11.29 1.86 -2.46
C SER A 66 -12.79 1.62 -2.60
N SER A 67 -13.61 2.00 -1.61
CA SER A 67 -15.07 1.78 -1.70
C SER A 67 -15.73 2.62 -2.79
N LEU A 68 -15.25 3.83 -3.05
CA LEU A 68 -15.68 4.61 -4.21
C LEU A 68 -15.31 3.92 -5.53
N GLY A 69 -14.08 3.44 -5.65
CA GLY A 69 -13.66 2.68 -6.82
C GLY A 69 -14.49 1.41 -7.05
N LEU A 70 -14.78 0.64 -5.98
CA LEU A 70 -15.65 -0.53 -6.02
C LEU A 70 -17.10 -0.16 -6.39
N ALA A 71 -17.66 0.92 -5.85
CA ALA A 71 -19.01 1.39 -6.21
C ALA A 71 -19.08 1.83 -7.69
N VAL A 72 -18.00 2.39 -8.23
CA VAL A 72 -17.87 2.74 -9.65
C VAL A 72 -17.80 1.48 -10.55
N PHE A 73 -17.08 0.43 -10.13
CA PHE A 73 -17.15 -0.90 -10.78
C PHE A 73 -18.59 -1.47 -10.74
N ALA A 74 -19.25 -1.39 -9.57
CA ALA A 74 -20.61 -1.88 -9.36
C ALA A 74 -21.63 -1.22 -10.30
N LYS A 75 -21.61 0.11 -10.41
CA LYS A 75 -22.46 0.89 -11.33
C LYS A 75 -22.20 0.55 -12.80
N GLY A 76 -20.96 0.20 -13.17
CA GLY A 76 -20.64 -0.30 -14.52
C GLY A 76 -21.08 -1.75 -14.78
N GLY A 77 -21.49 -2.48 -13.74
CA GLY A 77 -21.81 -3.92 -13.82
C GLY A 77 -20.61 -4.76 -14.22
N ILE A 78 -19.41 -4.34 -13.81
CA ILE A 78 -18.11 -4.95 -14.09
C ILE A 78 -17.43 -5.36 -12.77
N MET A 79 -16.30 -6.07 -12.85
CA MET A 79 -15.60 -6.59 -11.67
C MET A 79 -14.09 -6.31 -11.71
N ILE A 80 -13.45 -6.61 -10.58
CA ILE A 80 -12.01 -6.62 -10.31
C ILE A 80 -11.55 -8.09 -10.14
N GLY A 81 -10.24 -8.36 -10.12
CA GLY A 81 -9.70 -9.64 -9.64
C GLY A 81 -9.92 -9.91 -8.14
N GLY A 82 -9.40 -11.04 -7.65
CA GLY A 82 -9.41 -11.43 -6.25
C GLY A 82 -10.81 -11.60 -5.64
N ILE A 83 -10.90 -11.54 -4.30
CA ILE A 83 -12.15 -11.81 -3.57
C ILE A 83 -13.21 -10.72 -3.77
N ALA A 84 -12.83 -9.47 -4.04
CA ALA A 84 -13.78 -8.43 -4.43
C ALA A 84 -14.48 -8.78 -5.76
N GLY A 85 -13.75 -9.39 -6.71
CA GLY A 85 -14.35 -9.92 -7.93
C GLY A 85 -15.33 -11.07 -7.71
N VAL A 86 -14.97 -12.04 -6.84
CA VAL A 86 -15.91 -13.12 -6.46
C VAL A 86 -17.17 -12.55 -5.81
N ALA A 87 -17.04 -11.55 -4.93
CA ALA A 87 -18.17 -10.89 -4.30
C ALA A 87 -19.06 -10.16 -5.32
N PHE A 88 -18.48 -9.51 -6.34
CA PHE A 88 -19.23 -8.94 -7.46
C PHE A 88 -19.96 -10.01 -8.29
N LEU A 89 -19.28 -11.09 -8.69
CA LEU A 89 -19.93 -12.19 -9.43
C LEU A 89 -21.09 -12.80 -8.64
N LEU A 90 -20.92 -13.01 -7.34
CA LEU A 90 -21.98 -13.52 -6.47
C LEU A 90 -23.15 -12.54 -6.37
N HIS A 91 -22.87 -11.24 -6.20
CA HIS A 91 -23.88 -10.18 -6.21
C HIS A 91 -24.66 -10.16 -7.53
N TYR A 92 -23.97 -10.18 -8.68
CA TYR A 92 -24.61 -10.15 -10.00
C TYR A 92 -25.38 -11.43 -10.34
N ALA A 93 -24.92 -12.60 -9.89
CA ALA A 93 -25.57 -13.89 -10.16
C ALA A 93 -26.80 -14.15 -9.26
N THR A 94 -26.82 -13.63 -8.03
CA THR A 94 -27.83 -13.98 -7.01
C THR A 94 -28.64 -12.80 -6.48
N GLY A 95 -28.23 -11.56 -6.77
CA GLY A 95 -28.79 -10.35 -6.14
C GLY A 95 -28.39 -10.16 -4.67
N TRP A 96 -27.56 -11.04 -4.09
CA TRP A 96 -27.16 -10.96 -2.68
C TRP A 96 -26.28 -9.74 -2.41
N ASN A 97 -26.32 -9.20 -1.20
CA ASN A 97 -25.63 -7.96 -0.84
C ASN A 97 -24.09 -8.08 -0.99
N PHE A 98 -23.46 -7.13 -1.70
CA PHE A 98 -22.04 -7.17 -2.01
C PHE A 98 -21.16 -7.11 -0.75
N GLY A 99 -21.44 -6.20 0.18
CA GLY A 99 -20.66 -6.05 1.41
C GLY A 99 -20.67 -7.30 2.29
N LEU A 100 -21.82 -7.93 2.47
CA LEU A 100 -21.95 -9.22 3.18
C LEU A 100 -21.19 -10.34 2.44
N ALA A 101 -21.35 -10.46 1.13
CA ALA A 101 -20.59 -11.43 0.34
C ALA A 101 -19.08 -11.21 0.48
N PHE A 102 -18.62 -9.96 0.42
CA PHE A 102 -17.21 -9.60 0.51
C PHE A 102 -16.60 -9.90 1.89
N ILE A 103 -17.35 -9.69 2.99
CA ILE A 103 -16.93 -10.09 4.33
C ILE A 103 -16.87 -11.62 4.45
N VAL A 104 -17.94 -12.32 4.07
CA VAL A 104 -18.06 -13.79 4.21
C VAL A 104 -16.98 -14.51 3.39
N LEU A 105 -16.74 -14.10 2.15
CA LEU A 105 -15.70 -14.69 1.30
C LEU A 105 -14.29 -14.41 1.82
N ASN A 106 -14.09 -13.36 2.63
CA ASN A 106 -12.81 -13.07 3.27
C ASN A 106 -12.55 -13.87 4.56
N MET A 107 -13.57 -14.42 5.21
CA MET A 107 -13.46 -15.20 6.47
C MET A 107 -12.34 -16.27 6.48
N PRO A 108 -12.20 -17.17 5.48
CA PRO A 108 -11.13 -18.16 5.49
C PRO A 108 -9.72 -17.54 5.40
N PHE A 109 -9.60 -16.36 4.80
CA PHE A 109 -8.32 -15.64 4.68
C PHE A 109 -7.95 -14.91 5.96
N TYR A 110 -8.91 -14.48 6.80
CA TYR A 110 -8.60 -13.93 8.12
C TYR A 110 -7.97 -14.99 9.04
N TRP A 111 -8.49 -16.22 9.05
CA TRP A 111 -7.88 -17.34 9.80
C TRP A 111 -6.44 -17.59 9.38
N LEU A 112 -6.16 -17.53 8.07
CA LEU A 112 -4.82 -17.65 7.53
C LEU A 112 -3.93 -16.45 7.91
N SER A 113 -4.52 -15.25 7.92
CA SER A 113 -3.87 -13.99 8.25
C SER A 113 -3.36 -13.95 9.70
N VAL A 114 -4.17 -14.39 10.67
CA VAL A 114 -3.77 -14.46 12.09
C VAL A 114 -2.49 -15.29 12.26
N ARG A 115 -2.37 -16.40 11.52
CA ARG A 115 -1.21 -17.30 11.57
C ARG A 115 0.04 -16.78 10.87
N GLN A 116 -0.09 -15.79 9.98
CA GLN A 116 0.94 -15.40 9.01
C GLN A 116 1.45 -13.96 9.15
N MET A 117 0.53 -13.05 9.49
CA MET A 117 0.76 -11.60 9.64
C MET A 117 0.46 -11.12 11.06
N GLY A 118 -0.22 -11.93 11.87
CA GLY A 118 -0.58 -11.61 13.25
C GLY A 118 -1.92 -10.89 13.40
N TRP A 119 -2.28 -10.62 14.65
CA TRP A 119 -3.60 -10.08 15.01
C TRP A 119 -3.83 -8.64 14.58
N GLU A 120 -2.81 -7.78 14.64
CA GLU A 120 -2.94 -6.36 14.28
C GLU A 120 -3.33 -6.19 12.80
N PHE A 121 -2.53 -6.78 11.89
CA PHE A 121 -2.84 -6.81 10.45
C PHE A 121 -4.22 -7.40 10.17
N THR A 122 -4.58 -8.50 10.86
CA THR A 122 -5.87 -9.16 10.66
C THR A 122 -7.03 -8.25 11.05
N LEU A 123 -6.96 -7.59 12.21
CA LEU A 123 -8.01 -6.70 12.67
C LEU A 123 -8.15 -5.46 11.78
N LYS A 124 -7.02 -4.85 11.37
CA LYS A 124 -7.00 -3.75 10.40
C LYS A 124 -7.65 -4.17 9.07
N THR A 125 -7.29 -5.33 8.55
CA THR A 125 -7.84 -5.91 7.31
C THR A 125 -9.32 -6.28 7.42
N PHE A 126 -9.77 -6.83 8.55
CA PHE A 126 -11.19 -7.11 8.81
C PHE A 126 -12.02 -5.83 8.80
N LEU A 127 -11.57 -4.80 9.52
CA LEU A 127 -12.23 -3.49 9.55
C LEU A 127 -12.23 -2.81 8.18
N ALA A 128 -11.10 -2.87 7.45
CA ALA A 128 -10.98 -2.34 6.09
C ALA A 128 -11.95 -3.00 5.10
N VAL A 129 -12.02 -4.34 5.08
CA VAL A 129 -12.94 -5.10 4.22
C VAL A 129 -14.39 -4.82 4.59
N GLY A 130 -14.73 -4.87 5.88
CA GLY A 130 -16.08 -4.60 6.37
C GLY A 130 -16.55 -3.18 6.02
N ALA A 131 -15.73 -2.18 6.32
CA ALA A 131 -16.03 -0.79 5.99
C ALA A 131 -16.09 -0.56 4.47
N CYS A 132 -15.18 -1.15 3.67
CA CYS A 132 -15.23 -1.03 2.21
C CYS A 132 -16.50 -1.65 1.63
N GLY A 133 -16.90 -2.83 2.10
CA GLY A 133 -18.13 -3.50 1.65
C GLY A 133 -19.38 -2.66 1.97
N VAL A 134 -19.51 -2.23 3.23
CA VAL A 134 -20.63 -1.39 3.70
C VAL A 134 -20.69 -0.05 2.96
N LEU A 135 -19.56 0.63 2.76
CA LEU A 135 -19.53 1.89 2.00
C LEU A 135 -19.88 1.66 0.52
N THR A 136 -19.39 0.58 -0.10
CA THR A 136 -19.69 0.27 -1.52
C THR A 136 -21.19 0.11 -1.76
N ASP A 137 -21.93 -0.50 -0.83
CA ASP A 137 -23.39 -0.64 -0.90
C ASP A 137 -24.15 0.66 -0.54
N LEU A 138 -23.58 1.53 0.28
CA LEU A 138 -24.20 2.79 0.72
C LEU A 138 -23.98 3.94 -0.28
N LEU A 139 -22.81 4.03 -0.91
CA LEU A 139 -22.43 5.11 -1.82
C LEU A 139 -23.47 5.41 -2.91
N PRO A 140 -24.03 4.39 -3.63
CA PRO A 140 -25.10 4.61 -4.61
C PRO A 140 -26.37 5.26 -4.07
N ARG A 141 -26.59 5.26 -2.74
CA ARG A 141 -27.74 5.90 -2.08
C ARG A 141 -27.46 7.34 -1.65
N TRP A 142 -26.19 7.73 -1.57
CA TRP A 142 -25.76 9.07 -1.17
C TRP A 142 -25.37 9.93 -2.37
N ALA A 143 -24.77 9.32 -3.39
CA ALA A 143 -24.47 9.94 -4.66
C ALA A 143 -25.04 9.03 -5.76
N ASP A 144 -26.26 9.36 -6.21
CA ASP A 144 -26.81 8.71 -7.40
C ASP A 144 -26.31 9.42 -8.66
N TYR A 145 -26.00 8.62 -9.68
CA TYR A 145 -25.45 9.06 -10.95
C TYR A 145 -26.34 8.53 -12.05
N SER A 146 -27.03 9.44 -12.75
CA SER A 146 -28.05 9.10 -13.75
C SER A 146 -27.49 8.33 -14.95
N HIS A 147 -26.26 8.64 -15.37
CA HIS A 147 -25.55 7.92 -16.42
C HIS A 147 -24.06 7.79 -16.10
N MET A 148 -23.53 6.57 -16.22
CA MET A 148 -22.10 6.29 -16.13
C MET A 148 -21.75 5.19 -17.15
N SER A 149 -20.72 5.42 -17.97
CA SER A 149 -20.34 4.46 -19.02
C SER A 149 -19.43 3.37 -18.46
N THR A 150 -19.49 2.16 -19.04
CA THR A 150 -18.66 1.02 -18.61
C THR A 150 -17.16 1.30 -18.76
N LEU A 151 -16.77 2.06 -19.79
CA LEU A 151 -15.40 2.55 -19.99
C LEU A 151 -14.97 3.47 -18.83
N TYR A 152 -15.80 4.44 -18.44
CA TYR A 152 -15.50 5.30 -17.28
C TYR A 152 -15.38 4.45 -16.01
N SER A 153 -16.30 3.51 -15.80
CA SER A 153 -16.26 2.59 -14.66
C SER A 153 -14.98 1.77 -14.60
N ALA A 154 -14.51 1.23 -15.73
CA ALA A 154 -13.26 0.48 -15.80
C ALA A 154 -12.04 1.37 -15.50
N VAL A 155 -11.97 2.56 -16.09
CA VAL A 155 -10.82 3.46 -15.96
C VAL A 155 -10.74 4.08 -14.57
N VAL A 156 -11.82 4.72 -14.12
CA VAL A 156 -11.85 5.44 -12.84
C VAL A 156 -11.95 4.46 -11.67
N GLY A 157 -12.77 3.39 -11.79
CA GLY A 157 -12.81 2.33 -10.79
C GLY A 157 -11.46 1.66 -10.61
N GLY A 158 -10.80 1.25 -11.71
CA GLY A 158 -9.48 0.62 -11.67
C GLY A 158 -8.42 1.52 -11.01
N ALA A 159 -8.38 2.79 -11.39
CA ALA A 159 -7.45 3.76 -10.81
C ALA A 159 -7.69 4.00 -9.31
N LEU A 160 -8.95 4.22 -8.90
CA LEU A 160 -9.31 4.45 -7.50
C LEU A 160 -9.02 3.23 -6.62
N VAL A 161 -9.42 2.02 -7.04
CA VAL A 161 -9.14 0.82 -6.25
C VAL A 161 -7.62 0.57 -6.16
N GLY A 162 -6.85 0.83 -7.22
CA GLY A 162 -5.38 0.76 -7.20
C GLY A 162 -4.74 1.72 -6.21
N LEU A 163 -5.22 2.97 -6.15
CA LEU A 163 -4.75 3.97 -5.17
C LEU A 163 -5.11 3.58 -3.74
N GLY A 164 -6.34 3.13 -3.50
CA GLY A 164 -6.78 2.69 -2.17
C GLY A 164 -6.02 1.46 -1.67
N ILE A 165 -5.73 0.48 -2.54
CA ILE A 165 -4.85 -0.65 -2.22
C ILE A 165 -3.45 -0.17 -1.83
N LEU A 166 -2.88 0.82 -2.53
CA LEU A 166 -1.57 1.37 -2.19
C LEU A 166 -1.56 2.03 -0.80
N PHE A 167 -2.66 2.73 -0.44
CA PHE A 167 -2.82 3.28 0.91
C PHE A 167 -2.94 2.17 1.97
N PHE A 168 -3.70 1.10 1.72
CA PHE A 168 -3.74 -0.05 2.64
C PHE A 168 -2.37 -0.70 2.83
N ILE A 169 -1.60 -0.88 1.76
CA ILE A 169 -0.22 -1.43 1.83
C ILE A 169 0.67 -0.56 2.71
N ARG A 170 0.58 0.77 2.61
CA ARG A 170 1.35 1.72 3.43
C ARG A 170 1.04 1.62 4.93
N HIS A 171 -0.17 1.21 5.28
CA HIS A 171 -0.68 1.12 6.65
C HIS A 171 -0.72 -0.32 7.20
N HIS A 172 0.05 -1.23 6.59
CA HIS A 172 0.10 -2.65 6.95
C HIS A 172 -1.30 -3.29 7.05
N ALA A 173 -2.15 -2.98 6.06
CA ALA A 173 -3.50 -3.50 5.91
C ALA A 173 -3.71 -4.04 4.49
N SER A 174 -4.84 -4.71 4.28
CA SER A 174 -5.22 -5.27 2.98
C SER A 174 -6.74 -5.30 2.86
N LEU A 175 -7.23 -5.42 1.61
CA LEU A 175 -8.61 -5.79 1.31
C LEU A 175 -8.86 -7.31 1.34
N GLY A 176 -7.93 -8.04 1.99
CA GLY A 176 -8.04 -9.46 2.28
C GLY A 176 -7.85 -10.38 1.07
N GLY A 177 -8.22 -11.63 1.26
CA GLY A 177 -8.37 -12.58 0.16
C GLY A 177 -7.07 -13.20 -0.35
N ILE A 178 -7.03 -13.38 -1.68
CA ILE A 178 -6.04 -14.22 -2.37
C ILE A 178 -4.60 -13.76 -2.16
N GLY A 179 -4.33 -12.47 -1.93
CA GLY A 179 -2.97 -12.00 -1.61
C GLY A 179 -2.39 -12.66 -0.35
N ILE A 180 -3.22 -12.88 0.68
CA ILE A 180 -2.79 -13.54 1.94
C ILE A 180 -2.51 -15.03 1.68
N LEU A 181 -3.33 -15.68 0.86
CA LEU A 181 -3.13 -17.07 0.43
C LEU A 181 -1.89 -17.22 -0.46
N ALA A 182 -1.64 -16.26 -1.35
CA ALA A 182 -0.48 -16.24 -2.23
C ALA A 182 0.83 -16.13 -1.43
N VAL A 183 0.90 -15.22 -0.45
CA VAL A 183 2.04 -15.12 0.48
C VAL A 183 2.18 -16.39 1.35
N TYR A 184 1.08 -17.06 1.70
CA TYR A 184 1.13 -18.35 2.39
C TYR A 184 1.74 -19.44 1.52
N MET A 185 1.24 -19.64 0.29
CA MET A 185 1.77 -20.64 -0.63
C MET A 185 3.23 -20.35 -1.02
N GLN A 186 3.65 -19.09 -1.03
CA GLN A 186 5.05 -18.70 -1.22
C GLN A 186 5.95 -19.12 -0.05
N ARG A 187 5.50 -18.94 1.20
CA ARG A 187 6.26 -19.33 2.40
C ARG A 187 6.23 -20.84 2.67
N ASP A 188 5.08 -21.47 2.49
CA ASP A 188 4.80 -22.89 2.76
C ASP A 188 5.38 -23.82 1.68
N ARG A 189 5.34 -23.39 0.40
CA ARG A 189 5.62 -24.26 -0.76
C ARG A 189 6.59 -23.66 -1.79
N GLY A 190 7.13 -22.47 -1.55
CA GLY A 190 8.01 -21.77 -2.49
C GLY A 190 7.33 -21.28 -3.78
N ILE A 191 6.01 -21.39 -3.91
CA ILE A 191 5.28 -21.01 -5.13
C ILE A 191 5.18 -19.48 -5.18
N SER A 192 5.64 -18.86 -6.29
CA SER A 192 5.56 -17.40 -6.45
C SER A 192 4.14 -16.87 -6.20
N ALA A 193 4.01 -15.89 -5.30
CA ALA A 193 2.72 -15.30 -4.94
C ALA A 193 2.00 -14.71 -6.18
N GLY A 194 2.77 -14.12 -7.12
CA GLY A 194 2.23 -13.63 -8.39
C GLY A 194 1.60 -14.74 -9.25
N VAL A 195 2.16 -15.95 -9.25
CA VAL A 195 1.59 -17.11 -9.99
C VAL A 195 0.28 -17.57 -9.35
N VAL A 196 0.21 -17.62 -8.02
CA VAL A 196 -1.04 -17.97 -7.31
C VAL A 196 -2.14 -16.95 -7.61
N GLN A 197 -1.81 -15.66 -7.54
CA GLN A 197 -2.78 -14.60 -7.82
C GLN A 197 -3.21 -14.59 -9.30
N MET A 198 -2.28 -14.67 -10.25
CA MET A 198 -2.63 -14.73 -11.69
C MET A 198 -3.45 -15.97 -12.04
N SER A 199 -3.17 -17.12 -11.42
CA SER A 199 -3.95 -18.34 -11.64
C SER A 199 -5.39 -18.17 -11.15
N PHE A 200 -5.56 -17.56 -9.98
CA PHE A 200 -6.89 -17.27 -9.43
C PHE A 200 -7.64 -16.24 -10.28
N ASP A 201 -7.00 -15.13 -10.65
CA ASP A 201 -7.62 -14.08 -11.45
C ASP A 201 -7.99 -14.58 -12.86
N ALA A 202 -7.19 -15.48 -13.45
CA ALA A 202 -7.53 -16.15 -14.70
C ALA A 202 -8.75 -17.09 -14.55
N MET A 203 -8.79 -17.92 -13.50
CA MET A 203 -9.96 -18.77 -13.21
C MET A 203 -11.23 -17.94 -12.96
N LEU A 204 -11.10 -16.81 -12.25
CA LEU A 204 -12.18 -15.88 -11.99
C LEU A 204 -12.68 -15.20 -13.27
N MET A 205 -11.76 -14.80 -14.18
CA MET A 205 -12.12 -14.23 -15.47
C MET A 205 -12.87 -15.24 -16.36
N VAL A 206 -12.48 -16.51 -16.33
CA VAL A 206 -13.23 -17.60 -16.99
C VAL A 206 -14.61 -17.77 -16.36
N ALA A 207 -14.72 -17.78 -15.03
CA ALA A 207 -16.00 -17.85 -14.33
C ALA A 207 -16.93 -16.66 -14.64
N ALA A 208 -16.37 -15.47 -14.89
CA ALA A 208 -17.15 -14.28 -15.20
C ALA A 208 -17.94 -14.37 -16.50
N PHE A 209 -17.48 -15.13 -17.51
CA PHE A 209 -18.24 -15.35 -18.76
C PHE A 209 -19.58 -16.07 -18.57
N PHE A 210 -19.81 -16.72 -17.43
CA PHE A 210 -21.09 -17.35 -17.09
C PHE A 210 -22.09 -16.39 -16.43
N VAL A 211 -21.68 -15.17 -16.06
CA VAL A 211 -22.49 -14.20 -15.29
C VAL A 211 -22.55 -12.82 -15.98
N LEU A 212 -21.47 -12.40 -16.63
CA LEU A 212 -21.33 -11.12 -17.33
C LEU A 212 -21.37 -11.33 -18.85
N SER A 213 -21.84 -10.32 -19.59
CA SER A 213 -21.66 -10.30 -21.04
C SER A 213 -20.17 -10.18 -21.41
N PRO A 214 -19.72 -10.73 -22.56
CA PRO A 214 -18.32 -10.68 -22.98
C PRO A 214 -17.70 -9.28 -22.95
N ASP A 215 -18.47 -8.24 -23.34
CA ASP A 215 -18.03 -6.85 -23.28
C ASP A 215 -17.68 -6.41 -21.86
N LYS A 216 -18.52 -6.76 -20.87
CA LYS A 216 -18.27 -6.46 -19.46
C LYS A 216 -17.07 -7.22 -18.92
N VAL A 217 -16.81 -8.43 -19.40
CA VAL A 217 -15.59 -9.19 -19.06
C VAL A 217 -14.35 -8.47 -19.60
N ALA A 218 -14.39 -8.00 -20.86
CA ALA A 218 -13.30 -7.20 -21.44
C ALA A 218 -13.07 -5.87 -20.69
N TRP A 219 -14.13 -5.15 -20.30
CA TRP A 219 -14.02 -3.95 -19.47
C TRP A 219 -13.48 -4.24 -18.06
N SER A 220 -13.85 -5.39 -17.47
CA SER A 220 -13.30 -5.85 -16.18
C SER A 220 -11.80 -6.13 -16.28
N ALA A 221 -11.35 -6.77 -17.36
CA ALA A 221 -9.93 -6.99 -17.64
C ALA A 221 -9.17 -5.67 -17.82
N LEU A 222 -9.74 -4.66 -18.50
CA LEU A 222 -9.14 -3.33 -18.61
C LEU A 222 -9.03 -2.63 -17.24
N GLY A 223 -10.09 -2.70 -16.41
CA GLY A 223 -10.07 -2.11 -15.07
C GLY A 223 -9.05 -2.77 -14.15
N ALA A 224 -8.92 -4.10 -14.20
CA ALA A 224 -7.89 -4.86 -13.49
C ALA A 224 -6.47 -4.54 -13.99
N ALA A 225 -6.29 -4.34 -15.30
CA ALA A 225 -5.02 -3.91 -15.87
C ALA A 225 -4.63 -2.49 -15.43
N LEU A 226 -5.57 -1.54 -15.38
CA LEU A 226 -5.32 -0.17 -14.91
C LEU A 226 -5.03 -0.11 -13.41
N LEU A 227 -5.72 -0.91 -12.60
CA LEU A 227 -5.37 -1.11 -11.19
C LEU A 227 -3.93 -1.62 -11.06
N SER A 228 -3.58 -2.66 -11.82
CA SER A 228 -2.24 -3.25 -11.81
C SER A 228 -1.17 -2.26 -12.29
N LEU A 229 -1.51 -1.37 -13.23
CA LEU A 229 -0.66 -0.28 -13.73
C LEU A 229 -0.41 0.77 -12.64
N VAL A 230 -1.44 1.17 -11.89
CA VAL A 230 -1.32 2.08 -10.74
C VAL A 230 -0.42 1.47 -9.68
N LEU A 231 -0.60 0.19 -9.35
CA LEU A 231 0.30 -0.51 -8.44
C LEU A 231 1.73 -0.56 -9.00
N MET A 232 1.94 -0.97 -10.25
CA MET A 232 3.28 -1.08 -10.85
C MET A 232 4.06 0.24 -10.84
N PHE A 233 3.41 1.37 -11.14
CA PHE A 233 4.11 2.66 -11.17
C PHE A 233 4.40 3.24 -9.78
N ASN A 234 3.47 3.08 -8.83
CA ASN A 234 3.56 3.73 -7.51
C ASN A 234 4.15 2.81 -6.43
N HIS A 235 3.97 1.49 -6.52
CA HIS A 235 4.58 0.51 -5.62
C HIS A 235 5.97 0.11 -6.12
N ARG A 236 6.97 0.96 -5.81
CA ARG A 236 8.40 0.63 -6.01
C ARG A 236 9.04 0.19 -4.69
N PRO A 237 9.45 -1.09 -4.53
CA PRO A 237 9.98 -1.60 -3.26
C PRO A 237 11.18 -0.82 -2.69
N ASN A 238 12.03 -0.24 -3.55
CA ASN A 238 13.36 0.27 -3.18
C ASN A 238 13.59 1.77 -3.44
N ARG A 239 12.54 2.63 -3.51
CA ARG A 239 12.73 4.08 -3.80
C ARG A 239 12.15 5.07 -2.78
N TYR A 240 11.52 4.59 -1.70
CA TYR A 240 10.97 5.43 -0.62
C TYR A 240 11.59 5.16 0.76
N MET A 241 12.77 4.54 0.79
CA MET A 241 13.74 4.77 1.86
C MET A 241 14.35 6.15 1.55
N GLY A 242 14.04 7.16 2.38
CA GLY A 242 14.31 8.56 2.07
C GLY A 242 15.80 8.91 1.93
N VAL A 243 16.05 9.97 1.16
CA VAL A 243 17.23 10.84 1.31
C VAL A 243 16.91 11.88 2.38
#